data_AF-A0A6J4ML71-F1
#
_entry.id   AF-A0A6J4ML71-F1
#
_cell.length_a   1.000
_cell.length_b   1.000
_cell.length_c   1.000
_cell.angle_alpha   90.00
_cell.angle_beta   90.00
_cell.angle_gamma   90.00
#
_symmetry.space_group_name_H-M   'P 1'
#
loop_
_entity.id
_entity.type
_entity.pdbx_description
1 polymer ?
#
loop_
_entity_poly.entity_id
_entity_poly.type
_entity_poly.pdbx_seq_one_letter_code
_entity_poly.pdbx_strand_id
1 'polypeptide(L)' 'GAPPPGPAGAAPSAGPLDLNAATVGDLDALPGIGPVLAQRIVDWRTEHGRFASVEQLREVTGIGESKYAELEDRVRV' A
#
# COMPACT_ATOMS: atom_id res chain seq x y z
N GLY A 1 -18.67 20.43 19.03
CA GLY A 1 -19.06 19.77 17.78
C GLY A 1 -17.91 18.89 17.33
N ALA A 2 -18.23 17.63 17.00
CA ALA A 2 -17.36 16.54 16.52
C ALA A 2 -16.20 16.08 17.45
N PRO A 3 -16.14 14.80 17.84
CA PRO A 3 -14.94 14.24 18.47
C PRO A 3 -13.79 14.16 17.45
N PRO A 4 -12.51 14.21 17.89
CA PRO A 4 -11.38 13.96 17.01
C PRO A 4 -11.43 12.51 16.52
N PRO A 5 -11.07 12.20 15.26
CA PRO A 5 -10.69 10.83 14.94
C PRO A 5 -9.41 10.54 15.75
N GLY A 6 -9.57 9.74 16.82
CA GLY A 6 -8.44 9.17 17.55
C GLY A 6 -7.54 8.34 16.61
N PRO A 7 -6.31 8.03 17.02
CA PRO A 7 -5.41 7.23 16.20
C PRO A 7 -6.07 5.87 16.00
N ALA A 8 -6.47 5.57 14.77
CA ALA A 8 -6.96 4.26 14.41
C ALA A 8 -5.76 3.30 14.47
N GLY A 9 -5.44 2.85 15.67
CA GLY A 9 -4.73 1.61 15.91
C GLY A 9 -5.64 0.47 15.47
N ALA A 10 -5.72 0.25 14.16
CA ALA A 10 -6.16 -1.02 13.63
C ALA A 10 -4.95 -1.96 13.71
N ALA A 11 -4.87 -2.72 14.80
CA ALA A 11 -4.12 -3.97 14.78
C ALA A 11 -4.52 -4.75 13.50
N PRO A 12 -3.57 -5.36 12.79
CA PRO A 12 -3.77 -5.81 11.43
C PRO A 12 -4.91 -6.82 11.41
N SER A 13 -6.04 -6.44 10.80
CA SER A 13 -6.98 -7.42 10.29
C SER A 13 -6.15 -8.34 9.41
N ALA A 14 -6.06 -9.61 9.80
CA ALA A 14 -5.25 -10.65 9.18
C ALA A 14 -5.75 -10.98 7.77
N GLY A 15 -5.70 -9.99 6.89
CA GLY A 15 -6.23 -10.00 5.55
C GLY A 15 -5.45 -9.02 4.67
N PRO A 16 -5.46 -9.23 3.35
CA PRO A 16 -4.64 -8.46 2.44
C PRO A 16 -5.05 -6.97 2.41
N LEU A 17 -4.05 -6.10 2.45
CA LEU A 17 -4.20 -4.65 2.37
C LEU A 17 -4.65 -4.21 0.97
N ASP A 18 -5.76 -3.50 0.90
CA ASP A 18 -6.27 -2.95 -0.36
C ASP A 18 -5.36 -1.84 -0.90
N LEU A 19 -4.63 -2.05 -1.99
CA LEU A 19 -3.74 -1.04 -2.61
C LEU A 19 -4.47 0.25 -3.02
N ASN A 20 -5.74 0.11 -3.40
CA ASN A 20 -6.59 1.22 -3.80
C ASN A 20 -7.07 2.08 -2.61
N ALA A 21 -7.20 1.48 -1.43
CA ALA A 21 -7.64 2.17 -0.20
C ALA A 21 -6.49 2.45 0.78
N ALA A 22 -5.34 1.79 0.60
CA ALA A 22 -4.18 1.89 1.45
C ALA A 22 -3.65 3.32 1.49
N THR A 23 -3.26 3.76 2.68
CA THR A 23 -2.55 5.02 2.86
C THR A 23 -1.05 4.80 2.79
N VAL A 24 -0.28 5.89 2.71
CA VAL A 24 1.19 5.82 2.77
C VAL A 24 1.66 5.11 4.05
N GLY A 25 0.97 5.31 5.19
CA GLY A 25 1.30 4.65 6.45
C GLY A 25 1.03 3.14 6.44
N ASP A 26 -0.07 2.71 5.81
CA ASP A 26 -0.36 1.27 5.69
C ASP A 26 0.66 0.55 4.79
N LEU A 27 1.08 1.23 3.71
CA LEU A 27 2.09 0.71 2.80
C LEU A 27 3.48 0.69 3.46
N ASP A 28 3.84 1.74 4.22
CA ASP A 28 5.08 1.81 5.00
C ASP A 28 5.18 0.73 6.08
N ALA A 29 4.04 0.24 6.58
CA ALA A 29 4.01 -0.88 7.51
C ALA A 29 4.37 -2.24 6.86
N LEU A 30 4.48 -2.30 5.52
CA LEU A 30 4.85 -3.52 4.81
C LEU A 30 6.38 -3.70 4.78
N PRO A 31 6.89 -4.92 5.03
CA PRO A 31 8.32 -5.17 5.01
C PRO A 31 8.89 -4.88 3.62
N GLY A 32 9.99 -4.13 3.57
CA GLY A 32 10.64 -3.76 2.31
C GLY A 32 10.00 -2.57 1.59
N ILE A 33 8.86 -2.05 2.06
CA ILE A 33 8.30 -0.77 1.62
C ILE A 33 8.65 0.29 2.65
N GLY A 34 9.53 1.22 2.26
CA GLY A 34 9.79 2.42 3.04
C GLY A 34 8.87 3.57 2.63
N PRO A 35 8.98 4.73 3.31
CA PRO A 35 8.12 5.88 3.09
C PRO A 35 8.21 6.41 1.64
N VAL A 36 9.37 6.26 1.01
CA VAL A 36 9.60 6.63 -0.40
C VAL A 36 8.80 5.74 -1.35
N LEU A 37 8.80 4.42 -1.13
CA LEU A 37 8.07 3.48 -1.98
C LEU A 37 6.57 3.59 -1.76
N ALA A 38 6.14 3.71 -0.50
CA ALA A 38 4.75 3.94 -0.14
C ALA A 38 4.18 5.18 -0.85
N GLN A 39 4.94 6.28 -0.85
CA GLN A 39 4.55 7.49 -1.57
C GLN A 39 4.47 7.26 -3.08
N ARG A 40 5.40 6.51 -3.67
CA ARG A 40 5.38 6.18 -5.11
C ARG A 40 4.19 5.33 -5.52
N ILE A 41 3.73 4.41 -4.67
CA ILE A 41 2.52 3.61 -4.94
C ILE A 41 1.29 4.53 -4.99
N VAL A 42 1.20 5.48 -4.05
CA VAL A 42 0.10 6.46 -4.01
C VAL A 42 0.18 7.44 -5.19
N ASP A 43 1.38 7.86 -5.57
CA ASP A 43 1.61 8.73 -6.72
C ASP A 43 1.25 8.00 -8.02
N TRP A 44 1.72 6.76 -8.19
CA TRP A 44 1.41 5.90 -9.33
C TRP A 44 -0.09 5.74 -9.50
N ARG A 45 -0.86 5.48 -8.42
CA ARG A 45 -2.34 5.37 -8.57
C ARG A 45 -3.03 6.70 -8.88
N THR A 46 -2.38 7.81 -8.57
CA THR A 46 -2.90 9.15 -8.85
C THR A 46 -2.67 9.51 -10.31
N GLU A 47 -1.51 9.14 -10.85
CA GLU A 47 -1.10 9.38 -12.24
C GLU A 47 -1.71 8.37 -13.23
N HIS A 48 -1.68 7.08 -12.90
CA HIS A 48 -2.16 5.98 -13.75
C HIS A 48 -3.61 5.57 -13.47
N GLY A 49 -4.14 5.95 -12.30
CA GLY A 49 -5.43 5.51 -11.81
C GLY A 49 -5.35 4.30 -10.87
N ARG A 50 -6.50 3.77 -10.46
CA ARG A 50 -6.60 2.64 -9.53
C ARG A 50 -5.84 1.40 -10.03
N PHE A 51 -5.22 0.67 -9.09
CA PHE A 51 -4.61 -0.63 -9.35
C PHE A 51 -5.72 -1.62 -9.78
N ALA A 52 -5.55 -2.23 -10.95
CA ALA A 52 -6.42 -3.26 -11.50
C ALA A 52 -6.02 -4.67 -11.04
N SER A 53 -4.73 -4.87 -10.73
CA SER A 53 -4.17 -6.14 -10.25
C SER A 53 -2.98 -5.87 -9.32
N VAL A 54 -2.70 -6.81 -8.43
CA VAL A 54 -1.55 -6.75 -7.51
C VAL A 54 -0.22 -6.68 -8.28
N GLU A 55 -0.12 -7.34 -9.44
CA GLU A 55 1.04 -7.26 -10.35
C GLU A 55 1.43 -5.84 -10.72
N GLN A 56 0.51 -4.87 -10.77
CA GLN A 56 0.84 -3.50 -11.13
C GLN A 56 1.74 -2.78 -10.11
N LEU A 57 1.90 -3.33 -8.89
CA LEU A 57 2.94 -2.88 -7.97
C LEU A 57 4.34 -2.95 -8.60
N ARG A 58 4.61 -3.92 -9.47
CA ARG A 58 5.92 -4.05 -10.11
C ARG A 58 6.16 -2.99 -11.20
N GLU A 59 5.12 -2.25 -11.61
CA GLU A 59 5.27 -1.07 -12.47
C GLU A 59 5.68 0.17 -11.67
N VAL A 60 5.53 0.13 -10.34
CA VAL A 60 5.97 1.21 -9.45
C VAL A 60 7.49 1.19 -9.37
N THR A 61 8.11 2.32 -9.72
CA THR A 61 9.56 2.44 -9.74
C THR A 61 10.15 2.16 -8.35
N GLY A 62 10.99 1.13 -8.24
CA GLY A 62 11.64 0.71 -7.00
C GLY A 62 11.03 -0.52 -6.32
N ILE A 63 9.87 -1.00 -6.80
CA ILE A 63 9.35 -2.34 -6.47
C ILE A 63 9.90 -3.31 -7.50
N GLY A 64 10.91 -4.09 -7.09
CA GLY A 64 11.41 -5.22 -7.87
C GLY A 64 10.69 -6.52 -7.51
N GLU A 65 11.00 -7.60 -8.23
CA GLU A 65 10.42 -8.94 -8.02
C GLU A 65 10.47 -9.40 -6.55
N SER A 66 11.59 -9.17 -5.85
CA SER A 66 11.72 -9.56 -4.45
C SER A 66 10.74 -8.82 -3.53
N LYS A 67 10.54 -7.51 -3.73
CA LYS A 67 9.56 -6.75 -2.93
C LYS A 67 8.16 -7.16 -3.31
N TYR A 68 7.88 -7.28 -4.60
CA TYR A 68 6.58 -7.72 -5.09
C TYR A 68 6.17 -9.06 -4.46
N ALA A 69 7.06 -10.05 -4.41
CA ALA A 69 6.77 -11.37 -3.83
C ALA A 69 6.42 -11.32 -2.34
N GLU A 70 7.02 -10.40 -1.57
CA GLU A 70 6.67 -10.22 -0.15
C GLU A 70 5.37 -9.44 0.06
N LEU A 71 4.97 -8.65 -0.93
CA LEU A 71 3.78 -7.81 -0.88
C LEU A 71 2.56 -8.52 -1.44
N GLU A 72 2.71 -9.35 -2.48
CA GLU A 72 1.58 -9.93 -3.20
C GLU A 72 0.67 -10.80 -2.33
N ASP A 73 1.24 -11.48 -1.33
CA ASP A 73 0.50 -12.27 -0.33
C ASP A 73 -0.25 -11.37 0.69
N ARG A 74 0.25 -10.14 0.88
CA ARG A 74 -0.23 -9.20 1.90
C ARG A 74 -1.11 -8.09 1.36
N VAL A 75 -1.31 -8.01 0.05
CA VAL A 75 -2.05 -6.93 -0.58
C VAL A 75 -3.08 -7.45 -1.58
N ARG A 76 -4.10 -6.65 -1.85
CA ARG A 76 -5.15 -6.90 -2.84
C ARG A 76 -5.56 -5.61 -3.54
N VAL A 77 -6.36 -5.71 -4.61
CA VAL A 77 -6.88 -4.56 -5.37
C VAL A 77 -8.37 -4.37 -5.21
#